data_AF-A0A1F9ASH2-F1
#
_entry.id   AF-A0A1F9ASH2-F1
#
_cell.length_a   1.000
_cell.length_b   1.000
_cell.length_c   1.000
_cell.angle_alpha   90.00
_cell.angle_beta   90.00
_cell.angle_gamma   90.00
#
_symmetry.space_group_name_H-M   'P 1'
#
loop_
_entity.id
_entity.type
_entity.pdbx_description
1 polymer ?
#
loop_
_entity_poly.entity_id
_entity_poly.type
_entity_poly.pdbx_seq_one_letter_code
_entity_poly.pdbx_strand_id
1 'polypeptide(L)'
;MKRLLAIPLVVLAFLAIALGWRIGLRLYPRAQKPLPQQAYLWQRAWNDNVRQAVQAATPKLSGMVVLAAEVSWQNHQSTIVRIPIDYEALRSAGIPVGLALRIGAYAGPFDKEGEPLAMLTDLAASLIAEAREAQLDVQELQLDFDCAESKLSGYRWWMEAIRSKVAPVPVTITVLPSWLHQREFQDLIEAAGGYVLQVHWFSPPKNSDTSLTLCDPSVTWKWVKEAARFGKPFRLALPTYSYLVAFDRQGKYIGFSAEGPALAWPHGAEVRRVESDPGQMAALVRKLAADRPEELTGIIWYRLPTPSDRLNWPWPTLAAVMDGRPPRELLRAETRSIEPGLVDIDLVNKGETEALTPVEVLVSWQNARLLAGDALSGFRLIERGPSRVALRGIPGSTVARIGPDQRQPIGWLRFDRETEVELHVSPLSP
;
A
#
# COMPACT_ATOMS: atom_id res chain seq x y z
N MET A 1 -71.37 7.97 -22.00
CA MET A 1 -70.50 7.12 -21.15
C MET A 1 -69.06 7.28 -21.61
N LYS A 2 -68.24 7.90 -20.77
CA LYS A 2 -66.83 8.21 -20.99
C LYS A 2 -65.96 7.11 -20.36
N ARG A 3 -64.73 6.97 -20.88
CA ARG A 3 -63.59 6.14 -20.46
C ARG A 3 -63.41 4.87 -21.28
N LEU A 4 -62.43 4.90 -22.20
CA LEU A 4 -61.54 3.80 -22.58
C LEU A 4 -60.79 4.23 -23.84
N LEU A 5 -59.63 4.88 -23.71
CA LEU A 5 -58.58 5.04 -24.74
C LEU A 5 -57.51 6.03 -24.22
N ALA A 6 -56.77 5.65 -23.17
CA ALA A 6 -55.59 6.41 -22.72
C ALA A 6 -54.52 5.53 -22.07
N ILE A 7 -54.60 4.21 -22.23
CA ILE A 7 -53.68 3.25 -21.60
C ILE A 7 -52.52 2.78 -22.52
N PRO A 8 -52.56 2.82 -23.88
CA PRO A 8 -51.44 2.28 -24.66
C PRO A 8 -50.19 3.18 -24.67
N LEU A 9 -50.34 4.51 -24.54
CA LEU A 9 -49.22 5.44 -24.67
C LEU A 9 -48.34 5.54 -23.39
N VAL A 10 -48.93 5.39 -22.21
CA VAL A 10 -48.18 5.45 -20.93
C VAL A 10 -47.35 4.19 -20.74
N VAL A 11 -47.84 3.02 -21.17
CA VAL A 11 -47.10 1.75 -21.09
C VAL A 11 -45.92 1.72 -22.08
N LEU A 12 -46.10 2.26 -23.28
CA LEU A 12 -45.01 2.41 -24.26
C LEU A 12 -43.94 3.43 -23.81
N ALA A 13 -44.33 4.52 -23.15
CA ALA A 13 -43.38 5.47 -22.57
C ALA A 13 -42.59 4.87 -21.39
N PHE A 14 -43.22 4.06 -20.52
CA PHE A 14 -42.54 3.34 -19.44
C PHE A 14 -41.61 2.24 -19.97
N LEU A 15 -41.97 1.54 -21.04
CA LEU A 15 -41.09 0.57 -21.70
C LEU A 15 -39.91 1.25 -22.40
N ALA A 16 -40.11 2.40 -23.05
CA ALA A 16 -39.02 3.17 -23.65
C ALA A 16 -38.08 3.80 -22.60
N ILE A 17 -38.61 4.23 -21.45
CA ILE A 17 -37.80 4.71 -20.32
C ILE A 17 -37.08 3.54 -19.63
N ALA A 18 -37.72 2.37 -19.49
CA ALA A 18 -37.08 1.17 -18.92
C ALA A 18 -36.03 0.56 -19.86
N LEU A 19 -36.24 0.61 -21.19
CA LEU A 19 -35.27 0.21 -22.20
C LEU A 19 -34.15 1.26 -22.32
N GLY A 20 -34.47 2.54 -22.20
CA GLY A 20 -33.51 3.64 -22.09
C GLY A 20 -32.69 3.61 -20.80
N TRP A 21 -33.24 3.10 -19.68
CA TRP A 21 -32.49 2.83 -18.45
C TRP A 21 -31.58 1.61 -18.58
N ARG A 22 -32.01 0.58 -19.33
CA ARG A 22 -31.16 -0.57 -19.66
C ARG A 22 -30.06 -0.24 -20.68
N ILE A 23 -30.27 0.74 -21.56
CA ILE A 23 -29.28 1.23 -22.53
C ILE A 23 -28.39 2.34 -21.93
N GLY A 24 -28.87 3.06 -20.91
CA GLY A 24 -28.14 4.09 -20.16
C GLY A 24 -27.21 3.55 -19.06
N LEU A 25 -27.35 2.28 -18.68
CA LEU A 25 -26.25 1.51 -18.13
C LEU A 25 -25.33 1.13 -19.29
N ARG A 26 -24.38 2.01 -19.64
CA ARG A 26 -23.20 1.58 -20.38
C ARG A 26 -22.54 0.48 -19.55
N LEU A 27 -22.88 -0.78 -19.84
CA LEU A 27 -22.17 -1.94 -19.33
C LEU A 27 -20.78 -1.84 -19.94
N TYR A 28 -19.78 -1.51 -19.12
CA TYR A 28 -18.40 -1.51 -19.57
C TYR A 28 -18.07 -2.88 -20.14
N PRO A 29 -17.47 -2.95 -21.33
CA PRO A 29 -16.89 -4.18 -21.83
C PRO A 29 -15.98 -4.80 -20.75
N ARG A 30 -16.10 -6.12 -20.55
CA ARG A 30 -15.37 -6.86 -19.51
C ARG A 30 -14.14 -7.52 -20.10
N ALA A 31 -12.98 -7.26 -19.51
CA ALA A 31 -11.74 -7.88 -19.93
C ALA A 31 -11.54 -9.28 -19.32
N GLN A 32 -11.05 -10.23 -20.12
CA GLN A 32 -10.82 -11.62 -19.70
C GLN A 32 -9.34 -11.98 -19.46
N LYS A 33 -8.40 -11.10 -19.80
CA LYS A 33 -6.96 -11.35 -19.60
C LYS A 33 -6.58 -11.17 -18.12
N PRO A 34 -5.59 -11.93 -17.62
CA PRO A 34 -5.00 -11.70 -16.29
C PRO A 34 -4.68 -10.22 -16.12
N LEU A 35 -5.08 -9.66 -14.98
CA LEU A 35 -4.85 -8.25 -14.66
C LEU A 35 -3.36 -8.07 -14.34
N PRO A 36 -2.59 -7.34 -15.19
CA PRO A 36 -1.19 -7.06 -14.92
C PRO A 36 -1.02 -6.34 -13.58
N GLN A 37 -0.02 -6.75 -12.81
CA GLN A 37 0.32 -6.12 -11.53
C GLN A 37 1.75 -5.61 -11.59
N GLN A 38 1.93 -4.36 -11.21
CA GLN A 38 3.20 -3.65 -11.19
C GLN A 38 3.46 -3.13 -9.78
N ALA A 39 4.66 -2.64 -9.51
CA ALA A 39 5.00 -2.00 -8.24
C ALA A 39 5.64 -0.64 -8.46
N TYR A 40 5.41 0.29 -7.53
CA TYR A 40 6.15 1.52 -7.44
C TYR A 40 7.24 1.38 -6.37
N LEU A 41 8.50 1.43 -6.78
CA LEU A 41 9.65 1.44 -5.89
C LEU A 41 9.95 2.89 -5.45
N TRP A 42 9.30 3.29 -4.36
CA TRP A 42 9.51 4.61 -3.74
C TRP A 42 10.65 4.54 -2.72
N GLN A 43 11.90 4.54 -3.20
CA GLN A 43 13.10 4.50 -2.36
C GLN A 43 14.12 5.55 -2.82
N ARG A 44 14.67 6.31 -1.86
CA ARG A 44 15.65 7.39 -2.13
C ARG A 44 17.09 6.89 -2.23
N ALA A 45 17.35 5.67 -1.77
CA ALA A 45 18.68 5.09 -1.73
C ALA A 45 18.61 3.62 -2.16
N TRP A 46 19.53 3.22 -3.05
CA TRP A 46 19.69 1.85 -3.51
C TRP A 46 20.71 1.11 -2.66
N ASN A 47 20.20 0.43 -1.63
CA ASN A 47 20.97 -0.48 -0.77
C ASN A 47 20.61 -1.95 -1.05
N ASP A 48 21.22 -2.87 -0.29
CA ASP A 48 21.03 -4.30 -0.51
C ASP A 48 19.59 -4.76 -0.20
N ASN A 49 18.90 -4.13 0.76
CA ASN A 49 17.50 -4.40 1.04
C ASN A 49 16.61 -4.05 -0.17
N VAL A 50 16.90 -2.95 -0.86
CA VAL A 50 16.19 -2.56 -2.08
C VAL A 50 16.47 -3.54 -3.22
N ARG A 51 17.74 -3.90 -3.44
CA ARG A 51 18.11 -4.90 -4.46
C ARG A 51 17.44 -6.26 -4.19
N GLN A 52 17.45 -6.72 -2.94
CA GLN A 52 16.78 -7.96 -2.54
C GLN A 52 15.26 -7.89 -2.78
N ALA A 53 14.62 -6.75 -2.44
CA ALA A 53 13.19 -6.55 -2.67
C ALA A 53 12.84 -6.63 -4.17
N VAL A 54 13.62 -5.98 -5.03
CA VAL A 54 13.44 -6.03 -6.49
C VAL A 54 13.57 -7.46 -7.00
N GLN A 55 14.64 -8.17 -6.60
CA GLN A 55 14.86 -9.56 -7.01
C GLN A 55 13.73 -10.50 -6.57
N ALA A 56 13.28 -10.38 -5.31
CA ALA A 56 12.22 -11.21 -4.76
C ALA A 56 10.86 -10.94 -5.43
N ALA A 57 10.60 -9.69 -5.82
CA ALA A 57 9.31 -9.27 -6.36
C ALA A 57 9.16 -9.52 -7.86
N THR A 58 10.25 -9.41 -8.62
CA THR A 58 10.29 -9.48 -10.08
C THR A 58 9.51 -10.68 -10.67
N PRO A 59 9.61 -11.92 -10.16
CA PRO A 59 8.91 -13.07 -10.73
C PRO A 59 7.37 -12.96 -10.75
N LYS A 60 6.78 -12.07 -9.92
CA LYS A 60 5.33 -11.83 -9.86
C LYS A 60 4.89 -10.51 -10.50
N LEU A 61 5.83 -9.64 -10.91
CA LEU A 61 5.53 -8.32 -11.44
C LEU A 61 5.57 -8.32 -12.97
N SER A 62 4.62 -7.60 -13.57
CA SER A 62 4.59 -7.30 -15.00
C SER A 62 5.40 -6.06 -15.39
N GLY A 63 5.93 -5.34 -14.39
CA GLY A 63 6.73 -4.13 -14.55
C GLY A 63 6.88 -3.38 -13.23
N MET A 64 7.73 -2.37 -13.22
CA MET A 64 8.00 -1.54 -12.05
C MET A 64 8.18 -0.08 -12.45
N VAL A 65 7.69 0.84 -11.63
CA VAL A 65 8.02 2.26 -11.73
C VAL A 65 8.99 2.58 -10.59
N VAL A 66 10.09 3.27 -10.87
CA VAL A 66 11.10 3.60 -9.85
C VAL A 66 11.17 5.10 -9.62
N LEU A 67 11.31 5.53 -8.36
CA LEU A 67 11.53 6.95 -8.07
C LEU A 67 12.85 7.42 -8.68
N ALA A 68 12.79 8.40 -9.58
CA ALA A 68 13.94 8.92 -10.30
C ALA A 68 14.35 10.32 -9.82
N ALA A 69 13.35 11.16 -9.50
CA ALA A 69 13.61 12.45 -8.86
C ALA A 69 12.41 12.91 -8.03
N GLU A 70 12.71 13.77 -7.06
CA GLU A 70 11.73 14.53 -6.28
C GLU A 70 11.99 16.02 -6.46
N VAL A 71 10.93 16.79 -6.72
CA VAL A 71 10.95 18.25 -6.74
C VAL A 71 10.11 18.73 -5.57
N SER A 72 10.67 19.58 -4.72
CA SER A 72 9.92 20.24 -3.64
C SER A 72 9.98 21.75 -3.79
N TRP A 73 8.95 22.43 -3.30
CA TRP A 73 8.83 23.89 -3.40
C TRP A 73 8.82 24.52 -2.00
N GLN A 74 9.68 25.51 -1.80
CA GLN A 74 9.68 26.36 -0.59
C GLN A 74 9.86 27.80 -1.01
N ASN A 75 8.98 28.71 -0.57
CA ASN A 75 9.04 30.14 -0.91
C ASN A 75 9.22 30.41 -2.42
N HIS A 76 8.48 29.67 -3.26
CA HIS A 76 8.58 29.69 -4.73
C HIS A 76 9.92 29.24 -5.33
N GLN A 77 10.86 28.74 -4.53
CA GLN A 77 12.09 28.12 -5.00
C GLN A 77 11.93 26.60 -5.05
N SER A 78 12.47 25.99 -6.10
CA SER A 78 12.51 24.54 -6.24
C SER A 78 13.77 23.96 -5.59
N THR A 79 13.63 22.77 -5.02
CA THR A 79 14.76 21.91 -4.67
C THR A 79 14.55 20.58 -5.38
N ILE A 80 15.58 20.14 -6.11
CA ILE A 80 15.57 18.90 -6.88
C ILE A 80 16.45 17.89 -6.16
N VAL A 81 15.90 16.73 -5.88
CA VAL A 81 16.64 15.56 -5.39
C VAL A 81 16.60 14.50 -6.48
N ARG A 82 17.74 14.19 -7.09
CA ARG A 82 17.87 13.06 -8.01
C ARG A 82 18.19 11.80 -7.24
N ILE A 83 17.56 10.69 -7.60
CA ILE A 83 17.81 9.40 -6.96
C ILE A 83 18.93 8.68 -7.71
N PRO A 84 19.99 8.23 -7.04
CA PRO A 84 21.03 7.41 -7.67
C PRO A 84 20.48 6.00 -7.92
N ILE A 85 19.84 5.81 -9.07
CA ILE A 85 19.24 4.53 -9.46
C ILE A 85 20.32 3.48 -9.73
N ASP A 86 20.15 2.28 -9.19
CA ASP A 86 20.93 1.12 -9.63
C ASP A 86 20.35 0.54 -10.93
N TYR A 87 20.83 1.08 -12.06
CA TYR A 87 20.40 0.64 -13.38
C TYR A 87 20.79 -0.82 -13.70
N GLU A 88 21.86 -1.34 -13.11
CA GLU A 88 22.28 -2.73 -13.34
C GLU A 88 21.30 -3.71 -12.68
N ALA A 89 20.89 -3.43 -11.45
CA ALA A 89 19.85 -4.20 -10.77
C ALA A 89 18.53 -4.20 -11.57
N LEU A 90 18.16 -3.06 -12.16
CA LEU A 90 16.95 -2.95 -12.98
C LEU A 90 17.05 -3.71 -14.30
N ARG A 91 18.17 -3.63 -15.02
CA ARG A 91 18.38 -4.43 -16.23
C ARG A 91 18.38 -5.93 -15.92
N SER A 92 18.99 -6.32 -14.80
CA SER A 92 19.04 -7.71 -14.34
C SER A 92 17.67 -8.26 -13.95
N ALA A 93 16.75 -7.39 -13.49
CA ALA A 93 15.36 -7.78 -13.23
C ALA A 93 14.61 -8.20 -14.50
N GLY A 94 14.97 -7.67 -15.67
CA GLY A 94 14.43 -8.12 -16.96
C GLY A 94 12.93 -7.90 -17.15
N ILE A 95 12.32 -7.00 -16.38
CA ILE A 95 10.90 -6.59 -16.52
C ILE A 95 10.80 -5.14 -17.00
N PRO A 96 9.68 -4.73 -17.62
CA PRO A 96 9.40 -3.34 -17.98
C PRO A 96 9.66 -2.35 -16.83
N VAL A 97 10.42 -1.27 -17.08
CA VAL A 97 10.70 -0.22 -16.09
C VAL A 97 10.22 1.15 -16.55
N GLY A 98 9.46 1.83 -15.70
CA GLY A 98 9.14 3.26 -15.80
C GLY A 98 9.89 4.09 -14.77
N LEU A 99 10.00 5.40 -15.00
CA LEU A 99 10.58 6.36 -14.08
C LEU A 99 9.49 7.24 -13.46
N ALA A 100 9.52 7.48 -12.15
CA ALA A 100 8.65 8.44 -11.48
C ALA A 100 9.40 9.75 -11.21
N LEU A 101 8.80 10.86 -11.66
CA LEU A 101 9.15 12.21 -11.24
C LEU A 101 8.11 12.68 -10.24
N ARG A 102 8.47 12.72 -8.97
CA ARG A 102 7.60 13.21 -7.90
C ARG A 102 7.69 14.72 -7.81
N ILE A 103 6.55 15.39 -7.87
CA ILE A 103 6.44 16.85 -7.77
C ILE A 103 5.66 17.17 -6.50
N GLY A 104 6.29 17.91 -5.60
CA GLY A 104 5.66 18.40 -4.38
C GLY A 104 4.60 19.45 -4.68
N ALA A 105 3.80 19.78 -3.67
CA ALA A 105 2.72 20.76 -3.80
C ALA A 105 3.24 22.08 -4.39
N TYR A 106 2.58 22.55 -5.45
CA TYR A 106 2.93 23.77 -6.16
C TYR A 106 1.73 24.71 -6.17
N ALA A 107 1.89 25.90 -5.57
CA ALA A 107 0.81 26.87 -5.43
C ALA A 107 0.47 27.61 -6.75
N GLY A 108 1.32 27.49 -7.76
CA GLY A 108 1.29 28.33 -8.96
C GLY A 108 2.23 29.53 -8.86
N PRO A 109 2.21 30.41 -9.88
CA PRO A 109 1.37 30.32 -11.08
C PRO A 109 1.79 29.21 -12.05
N PHE A 110 0.84 28.63 -12.77
CA PHE A 110 1.17 27.78 -13.93
C PHE A 110 1.30 28.70 -15.13
N ASP A 111 2.49 28.74 -15.72
CA ASP A 111 2.81 29.55 -16.90
C ASP A 111 3.35 28.64 -18.01
N LYS A 112 2.98 28.92 -19.27
CA LYS A 112 3.40 28.18 -20.46
C LYS A 112 4.85 28.47 -20.86
N GLU A 113 5.44 29.53 -20.32
CA GLU A 113 6.81 29.94 -20.59
C GLU A 113 7.60 30.19 -19.28
N GLY A 114 7.05 29.75 -18.14
CA GLY A 114 7.65 29.97 -16.83
C GLY A 114 8.83 29.04 -16.51
N GLU A 115 9.71 29.51 -15.62
CA GLU A 115 10.87 28.75 -15.13
C GLU A 115 10.52 27.35 -14.59
N PRO A 116 9.42 27.16 -13.80
CA PRO A 116 9.04 25.83 -13.34
C PRO A 116 8.78 24.82 -14.45
N LEU A 117 8.17 25.26 -15.55
CA LEU A 117 7.86 24.40 -16.69
C LEU A 117 9.15 24.01 -17.43
N ALA A 118 10.03 24.97 -17.69
CA ALA A 118 11.31 24.73 -18.33
C ALA A 118 12.16 23.75 -17.50
N MET A 119 12.26 24.00 -16.19
CA MET A 119 12.99 23.14 -15.24
C MET A 119 12.44 21.72 -15.21
N LEU A 120 11.12 21.53 -15.07
CA LEU A 120 10.52 20.19 -15.03
C LEU A 120 10.70 19.44 -16.35
N THR A 121 10.60 20.16 -17.47
CA THR A 121 10.78 19.60 -18.82
C THR A 121 12.22 19.14 -19.06
N ASP A 122 13.21 19.95 -18.68
CA ASP A 122 14.62 19.59 -18.80
C ASP A 122 15.01 18.49 -17.81
N LEU A 123 14.47 18.52 -16.58
CA LEU A 123 14.65 17.45 -15.61
C LEU A 123 14.12 16.12 -16.15
N ALA A 124 12.88 16.09 -16.66
CA ALA A 124 12.28 14.90 -17.25
C ALA A 124 13.13 14.33 -18.41
N ALA A 125 13.56 15.19 -19.33
CA ALA A 125 14.42 14.78 -20.44
C ALA A 125 15.76 14.21 -19.97
N SER A 126 16.39 14.86 -18.97
CA SER A 126 17.68 14.41 -18.43
C SER A 126 17.58 13.05 -17.73
N LEU A 127 16.47 12.74 -17.04
CA LEU A 127 16.26 11.43 -16.38
C LEU A 127 16.18 10.30 -17.41
N ILE A 128 15.51 10.54 -18.54
CA ILE A 128 15.39 9.57 -19.63
C ILE A 128 16.72 9.41 -20.37
N ALA A 129 17.45 10.49 -20.60
CA ALA A 129 18.79 10.44 -21.19
C ALA A 129 19.75 9.61 -20.33
N GLU A 130 19.78 9.86 -19.01
CA GLU A 130 20.59 9.11 -18.05
C GLU A 130 20.24 7.61 -18.07
N ALA A 131 18.95 7.26 -18.04
CA ALA A 131 18.52 5.86 -18.11
C ALA A 131 18.94 5.18 -19.42
N ARG A 132 18.84 5.91 -20.55
CA ARG A 132 19.27 5.41 -21.87
C ARG A 132 20.79 5.21 -21.95
N GLU A 133 21.57 6.14 -21.41
CA GLU A 133 23.04 6.00 -21.31
C GLU A 133 23.42 4.79 -20.46
N ALA A 134 22.65 4.53 -19.40
CA ALA A 134 22.72 3.32 -18.60
C ALA A 134 22.04 2.10 -19.26
N GLN A 135 21.72 2.15 -20.55
CA GLN A 135 21.16 1.04 -21.33
C GLN A 135 19.85 0.46 -20.77
N LEU A 136 19.07 1.26 -20.05
CA LEU A 136 17.74 0.89 -19.59
C LEU A 136 16.70 1.44 -20.59
N ASP A 137 15.86 0.57 -21.13
CA ASP A 137 14.73 0.95 -21.98
C ASP A 137 13.54 1.40 -21.12
N VAL A 138 13.35 2.71 -21.01
CA VAL A 138 12.30 3.34 -20.20
C VAL A 138 10.94 3.22 -20.90
N GLN A 139 10.02 2.51 -20.26
CA GLN A 139 8.69 2.22 -20.80
C GLN A 139 7.69 3.38 -20.60
N GLU A 140 7.92 4.19 -19.57
CA GLU A 140 7.13 5.39 -19.30
C GLU A 140 7.85 6.34 -18.34
N LEU A 141 7.46 7.61 -18.40
CA LEU A 141 7.68 8.59 -17.34
C LEU A 141 6.35 8.85 -16.62
N GLN A 142 6.27 8.53 -15.33
CA GLN A 142 5.12 8.82 -14.50
C GLN A 142 5.34 10.12 -13.71
N LEU A 143 4.45 11.09 -13.88
CA LEU A 143 4.41 12.29 -13.04
C LEU A 143 3.58 12.01 -11.79
N ASP A 144 4.24 11.94 -10.64
CA ASP A 144 3.61 11.78 -9.33
C ASP A 144 3.40 13.16 -8.70
N PHE A 145 2.27 13.80 -9.01
CA PHE A 145 1.98 15.18 -8.62
C PHE A 145 0.55 15.33 -8.07
N ASP A 146 0.44 15.61 -6.77
CA ASP A 146 -0.83 15.95 -6.12
C ASP A 146 -1.24 17.40 -6.42
N CYS A 147 -1.56 17.68 -7.68
CA CYS A 147 -2.06 18.97 -8.13
C CYS A 147 -3.37 19.34 -7.42
N ALA A 148 -3.52 20.59 -7.00
CA ALA A 148 -4.80 21.09 -6.50
C ALA A 148 -5.87 21.00 -7.61
N GLU A 149 -7.09 20.62 -7.24
CA GLU A 149 -8.23 20.46 -8.17
C GLU A 149 -8.48 21.71 -9.02
N SER A 150 -8.32 22.90 -8.43
CA SER A 150 -8.50 24.19 -9.12
C SER A 150 -7.39 24.54 -10.10
N LYS A 151 -6.36 23.70 -10.24
CA LYS A 151 -5.15 23.95 -11.04
C LYS A 151 -4.93 22.93 -12.15
N LEU A 152 -5.85 21.98 -12.37
CA LEU A 152 -5.71 20.93 -13.37
C LEU A 152 -5.53 21.47 -14.80
N SER A 153 -6.13 22.61 -15.13
CA SER A 153 -5.94 23.28 -16.42
C SER A 153 -4.50 23.76 -16.64
N GLY A 154 -3.85 24.27 -15.59
CA GLY A 154 -2.43 24.65 -15.63
C GLY A 154 -1.52 23.43 -15.67
N TYR A 155 -1.86 22.38 -14.93
CA TYR A 155 -1.11 21.11 -14.96
C TYR A 155 -1.11 20.47 -16.36
N ARG A 156 -2.20 20.60 -17.11
CA ARG A 156 -2.25 20.15 -18.51
C ARG A 156 -1.12 20.75 -19.36
N TRP A 157 -0.78 22.03 -19.20
CA TRP A 157 0.31 22.66 -19.96
C TRP A 157 1.67 22.04 -19.65
N TRP A 158 1.90 21.74 -18.36
CA TRP A 158 3.12 21.02 -17.95
C TRP A 158 3.18 19.65 -18.56
N MET A 159 2.08 18.91 -18.52
CA MET A 159 1.98 17.59 -19.14
C MET A 159 2.34 17.67 -20.63
N GLU A 160 1.66 18.54 -21.40
CA GLU A 160 1.86 18.67 -22.84
C GLU A 160 3.32 18.98 -23.21
N ALA A 161 3.96 19.91 -22.48
CA ALA A 161 5.35 20.27 -22.71
C ALA A 161 6.32 19.13 -22.37
N ILE A 162 6.14 18.49 -21.21
CA ILE A 162 6.97 17.36 -20.78
C ILE A 162 6.85 16.21 -21.79
N ARG A 163 5.62 15.82 -22.15
CA ARG A 163 5.37 14.76 -23.14
C ARG A 163 6.01 15.05 -24.49
N SER A 164 5.93 16.29 -24.96
CA SER A 164 6.57 16.71 -26.20
C SER A 164 8.09 16.54 -26.14
N LYS A 165 8.72 16.98 -25.04
CA LYS A 165 10.17 16.92 -24.85
C LYS A 165 10.72 15.51 -24.73
N VAL A 166 9.97 14.61 -24.07
CA VAL A 166 10.45 13.26 -23.77
C VAL A 166 10.03 12.19 -24.78
N ALA A 167 9.32 12.58 -25.84
CA ALA A 167 8.94 11.68 -26.91
C ALA A 167 10.15 10.90 -27.48
N PRO A 168 10.01 9.59 -27.79
CA PRO A 168 8.76 8.83 -27.85
C PRO A 168 8.34 8.17 -26.53
N VAL A 169 9.02 8.44 -25.40
CA VAL A 169 8.67 7.81 -24.10
C VAL A 169 7.27 8.28 -23.67
N PRO A 170 6.32 7.36 -23.39
CA PRO A 170 4.99 7.71 -22.89
C PRO A 170 5.08 8.45 -21.55
N VAL A 171 4.18 9.41 -21.34
CA VAL A 171 4.04 10.11 -20.05
C VAL A 171 2.68 9.75 -19.43
N THR A 172 2.69 9.29 -18.18
CA THR A 172 1.47 9.02 -17.40
C THR A 172 1.45 9.92 -16.18
N ILE A 173 0.27 10.10 -15.57
CA ILE A 173 0.10 10.93 -14.37
C ILE A 173 -0.56 10.11 -13.27
N THR A 174 -0.21 10.39 -12.01
CA THR A 174 -1.05 10.00 -10.88
C THR A 174 -2.27 10.91 -10.80
N VAL A 175 -3.39 10.35 -10.35
CA VAL A 175 -4.70 11.02 -10.29
C VAL A 175 -5.39 10.68 -8.98
N LEU A 176 -5.92 11.70 -8.31
CA LEU A 176 -6.75 11.55 -7.12
C LEU A 176 -8.23 11.33 -7.51
N PRO A 177 -9.01 10.54 -6.73
CA PRO A 177 -10.41 10.28 -7.03
C PRO A 177 -11.28 11.54 -7.08
N SER A 178 -10.93 12.59 -6.33
CA SER A 178 -11.67 13.85 -6.36
C SER A 178 -11.56 14.58 -7.69
N TRP A 179 -10.53 14.32 -8.49
CA TRP A 179 -10.36 14.91 -9.80
C TRP A 179 -11.38 14.38 -10.82
N LEU A 180 -11.93 13.17 -10.60
CA LEU A 180 -12.95 12.58 -11.47
C LEU A 180 -14.24 13.42 -11.59
N HIS A 181 -14.42 14.40 -10.70
CA HIS A 181 -15.55 15.31 -10.68
C HIS A 181 -15.23 16.72 -11.21
N GLN A 182 -13.97 16.98 -11.58
CA GLN A 182 -13.54 18.26 -12.12
C GLN A 182 -13.74 18.32 -13.64
N ARG A 183 -14.12 19.49 -14.16
CA ARG A 183 -14.42 19.66 -15.59
C ARG A 183 -13.16 19.53 -16.44
N GLU A 184 -12.05 19.99 -15.90
CA GLU A 184 -10.72 20.04 -16.53
C GLU A 184 -10.04 18.66 -16.58
N PHE A 185 -10.57 17.67 -15.85
CA PHE A 185 -9.94 16.36 -15.73
C PHE A 185 -9.87 15.61 -17.06
N GLN A 186 -10.93 15.64 -17.87
CA GLN A 186 -10.97 14.96 -19.16
C GLN A 186 -9.86 15.49 -20.11
N ASP A 187 -9.73 16.80 -20.19
CA ASP A 187 -8.70 17.47 -20.99
C ASP A 187 -7.28 17.10 -20.55
N LEU A 188 -7.05 16.96 -19.24
CA LEU A 188 -5.76 16.57 -18.67
C LEU A 188 -5.38 15.13 -19.04
N ILE A 189 -6.30 14.17 -18.87
CA ILE A 189 -6.03 12.76 -19.21
C ILE A 189 -5.96 12.52 -20.72
N GLU A 190 -6.61 13.36 -21.53
CA GLU A 190 -6.44 13.35 -22.98
C GLU A 190 -5.03 13.74 -23.39
N ALA A 191 -4.43 14.72 -22.71
CA ALA A 191 -3.03 15.08 -22.93
C ALA A 191 -2.08 13.94 -22.54
N ALA A 192 -2.29 13.30 -21.37
CA ALA A 192 -1.43 12.23 -20.87
C ALA A 192 -1.55 10.91 -21.67
N GLY A 193 -2.75 10.55 -22.12
CA GLY A 193 -3.02 9.30 -22.84
C GLY A 193 -3.29 8.08 -21.95
N GLY A 194 -3.03 8.19 -20.64
CA GLY A 194 -3.38 7.23 -19.60
C GLY A 194 -3.03 7.76 -18.22
N TYR A 195 -3.50 7.10 -17.15
CA TYR A 195 -3.28 7.57 -15.78
C TYR A 195 -3.23 6.45 -14.73
N VAL A 196 -2.76 6.79 -13.53
CA VAL A 196 -2.74 5.92 -12.36
C VAL A 196 -3.68 6.50 -11.30
N LEU A 197 -4.81 5.84 -11.06
CA LEU A 197 -5.82 6.27 -10.08
C LEU A 197 -5.43 5.83 -8.66
N GLN A 198 -5.18 6.80 -7.78
CA GLN A 198 -4.76 6.58 -6.39
C GLN A 198 -5.95 6.50 -5.43
N VAL A 199 -6.31 5.29 -5.02
CA VAL A 199 -7.49 5.06 -4.15
C VAL A 199 -7.13 4.92 -2.67
N HIS A 200 -5.94 5.38 -2.29
CA HIS A 200 -5.36 5.22 -0.96
C HIS A 200 -5.17 6.57 -0.27
N TRP A 201 -6.16 6.96 0.54
CA TRP A 201 -6.14 8.20 1.29
C TRP A 201 -7.18 8.13 2.41
N PHE A 202 -6.95 8.87 3.49
CA PHE A 202 -7.99 9.18 4.48
C PHE A 202 -8.00 10.67 4.80
N SER A 203 -9.19 11.22 5.01
CA SER A 203 -9.31 12.59 5.50
C SER A 203 -8.80 12.69 6.93
N PRO A 204 -8.19 13.83 7.32
CA PRO A 204 -7.82 14.08 8.71
C PRO A 204 -8.99 13.77 9.67
N PRO A 205 -8.81 12.85 10.65
CA PRO A 205 -9.86 12.49 11.59
C PRO A 205 -10.23 13.67 12.49
N LYS A 206 -11.50 13.75 12.90
CA LYS A 206 -11.93 14.78 13.85
C LYS A 206 -11.48 14.49 15.28
N ASN A 207 -11.43 13.22 15.65
CA ASN A 207 -11.05 12.74 16.98
C ASN A 207 -10.41 11.34 16.91
N SER A 208 -9.79 10.91 18.01
CA SER A 208 -9.13 9.60 18.14
C SER A 208 -10.06 8.40 17.98
N ASP A 209 -11.36 8.54 18.18
CA ASP A 209 -12.33 7.44 18.00
C ASP A 209 -12.74 7.21 16.53
N THR A 210 -12.34 8.10 15.62
CA THR A 210 -12.67 7.97 14.21
C THR A 210 -11.98 6.73 13.63
N SER A 211 -12.77 5.83 13.01
CA SER A 211 -12.23 4.72 12.22
C SER A 211 -11.59 5.26 10.95
N LEU A 212 -10.35 4.87 10.71
CA LEU A 212 -9.57 5.30 9.55
C LEU A 212 -9.30 4.09 8.68
N THR A 213 -9.66 4.20 7.41
CA THR A 213 -9.42 3.15 6.41
C THR A 213 -8.62 3.78 5.28
N LEU A 214 -7.42 3.26 5.03
CA LEU A 214 -6.55 3.81 3.99
C LEU A 214 -7.11 3.56 2.58
N CYS A 215 -7.72 2.40 2.35
CA CYS A 215 -8.38 2.06 1.09
C CYS A 215 -9.61 1.21 1.37
N ASP A 216 -10.80 1.77 1.16
CA ASP A 216 -12.07 1.05 1.28
C ASP A 216 -12.39 0.33 -0.06
N PRO A 217 -12.48 -1.01 -0.09
CA PRO A 217 -12.77 -1.75 -1.32
C PRO A 217 -14.10 -1.39 -2.00
N SER A 218 -15.12 -1.04 -1.20
CA SER A 218 -16.45 -0.72 -1.69
C SER A 218 -16.48 0.65 -2.37
N VAL A 219 -15.78 1.63 -1.80
CA VAL A 219 -15.61 2.97 -2.37
C VAL A 219 -14.70 2.90 -3.60
N THR A 220 -13.59 2.16 -3.50
CA THR A 220 -12.67 1.92 -4.62
C THR A 220 -13.39 1.37 -5.85
N TRP A 221 -14.30 0.41 -5.67
CA TRP A 221 -15.09 -0.12 -6.77
C TRP A 221 -15.98 0.93 -7.46
N LYS A 222 -16.47 1.93 -6.73
CA LYS A 222 -17.24 3.04 -7.33
C LYS A 222 -16.33 3.91 -8.20
N TRP A 223 -15.17 4.29 -7.67
CA TRP A 223 -14.18 5.09 -8.41
C TRP A 223 -13.67 4.37 -9.66
N VAL A 224 -13.42 3.06 -9.61
CA VAL A 224 -13.04 2.27 -10.80
C VAL A 224 -14.09 2.39 -11.91
N LYS A 225 -15.38 2.27 -11.58
CA LYS A 225 -16.47 2.44 -12.56
C LYS A 225 -16.55 3.87 -13.09
N GLU A 226 -16.39 4.87 -12.23
CA GLU A 226 -16.42 6.27 -12.63
C GLU A 226 -15.25 6.62 -13.56
N ALA A 227 -14.04 6.20 -13.20
CA ALA A 227 -12.82 6.33 -13.99
C ALA A 227 -12.96 5.73 -15.40
N ALA A 228 -13.58 4.55 -15.50
CA ALA A 228 -13.84 3.91 -16.79
C ALA A 228 -14.74 4.73 -17.72
N ARG A 229 -15.58 5.66 -17.22
CA ARG A 229 -16.46 6.50 -18.08
C ARG A 229 -15.68 7.42 -19.00
N PHE A 230 -14.45 7.74 -18.64
CA PHE A 230 -13.60 8.63 -19.41
C PHE A 230 -12.96 7.95 -20.62
N GLY A 231 -13.08 6.62 -20.78
CA GLY A 231 -12.61 5.90 -21.96
C GLY A 231 -11.10 5.97 -22.20
N LYS A 232 -10.31 6.26 -21.16
CA LYS A 232 -8.84 6.26 -21.18
C LYS A 232 -8.30 5.11 -20.35
N PRO A 233 -7.21 4.44 -20.79
CA PRO A 233 -6.62 3.36 -20.03
C PRO A 233 -6.07 3.90 -18.70
N PHE A 234 -6.31 3.17 -17.63
CA PHE A 234 -5.76 3.50 -16.32
C PHE A 234 -5.28 2.27 -15.56
N ARG A 235 -4.36 2.50 -14.62
CA ARG A 235 -3.96 1.54 -13.60
C ARG A 235 -4.53 1.97 -12.26
N LEU A 236 -4.85 1.01 -11.40
CA LEU A 236 -5.32 1.28 -10.05
C LEU A 236 -4.15 1.20 -9.06
N ALA A 237 -3.88 2.27 -8.33
CA ALA A 237 -2.84 2.26 -7.31
C ALA A 237 -3.39 1.81 -5.94
N LEU A 238 -2.97 0.63 -5.51
CA LEU A 238 -3.38 0.02 -4.24
C LEU A 238 -2.26 0.15 -3.18
N PRO A 239 -2.62 0.40 -1.92
CA PRO A 239 -1.63 0.57 -0.86
C PRO A 239 -1.19 -0.78 -0.29
N THR A 240 0.06 -0.83 0.14
CA THR A 240 0.67 -1.94 0.89
C THR A 240 1.16 -1.50 2.27
N TYR A 241 1.00 -0.21 2.55
CA TYR A 241 1.65 0.45 3.66
C TYR A 241 0.67 0.93 4.72
N SER A 242 1.25 1.48 5.77
CA SER A 242 0.59 2.04 6.93
C SER A 242 1.07 3.46 7.19
N TYR A 243 0.23 4.23 7.88
CA TYR A 243 0.59 5.51 8.47
C TYR A 243 0.57 5.41 9.99
N LEU A 244 1.39 6.24 10.65
CA LEU A 244 1.24 6.54 12.07
C LEU A 244 0.46 7.84 12.20
N VAL A 245 -0.69 7.81 12.86
CA VAL A 245 -1.59 8.96 13.05
C VAL A 245 -1.53 9.37 14.51
N ALA A 246 -1.22 10.63 14.77
CA ALA A 246 -1.01 11.16 16.10
C ALA A 246 -2.18 12.06 16.54
N PHE A 247 -2.54 11.92 17.81
CA PHE A 247 -3.54 12.71 18.51
C PHE A 247 -2.94 13.33 19.77
N ASP A 248 -3.36 14.54 20.12
CA ASP A 248 -2.99 15.14 21.40
C ASP A 248 -3.75 14.50 22.58
N ARG A 249 -3.46 14.95 23.81
CA ARG A 249 -4.12 14.46 25.04
C ARG A 249 -5.62 14.69 25.09
N GLN A 250 -6.16 15.55 24.22
CA GLN A 250 -7.59 15.85 24.11
C GLN A 250 -8.24 15.03 22.98
N GLY A 251 -7.49 14.13 22.35
CA GLY A 251 -7.94 13.31 21.24
C GLY A 251 -8.02 14.07 19.91
N LYS A 252 -7.46 15.28 19.82
CA LYS A 252 -7.46 16.07 18.58
C LYS A 252 -6.33 15.61 17.67
N TYR A 253 -6.62 15.45 16.39
CA TYR A 253 -5.64 15.13 15.36
C TYR A 253 -4.54 16.21 15.27
N ILE A 254 -3.28 15.78 15.34
CA ILE A 254 -2.11 16.66 15.26
C ILE A 254 -1.17 16.34 14.10
N GLY A 255 -1.34 15.19 13.43
CA GLY A 255 -0.55 14.85 12.24
C GLY A 255 -0.53 13.37 11.92
N PHE A 256 0.10 13.02 10.81
CA PHE A 256 0.48 11.65 10.51
C PHE A 256 1.93 11.60 10.00
N SER A 257 2.56 10.43 10.10
CA SER A 257 3.89 10.14 9.57
C SER A 257 3.84 8.91 8.67
N ALA A 258 4.49 9.02 7.52
CA ALA A 258 4.74 7.92 6.59
C ALA A 258 6.11 7.27 6.89
N GLU A 259 6.59 6.40 6.01
CA GLU A 259 7.98 5.97 6.04
C GLU A 259 8.91 7.17 5.79
N GLY A 260 9.86 7.40 6.70
CA GLY A 260 10.74 8.58 6.71
C GLY A 260 11.23 8.93 8.11
N PRO A 261 11.94 10.05 8.32
CA PRO A 261 12.32 10.49 9.65
C PRO A 261 11.06 10.65 10.52
N ALA A 262 11.07 10.02 11.69
CA ALA A 262 9.96 10.07 12.62
C ALA A 262 9.66 11.53 13.00
N LEU A 263 8.40 11.94 12.89
CA LEU A 263 7.97 13.21 13.43
C LEU A 263 8.13 13.16 14.95
N ALA A 264 8.75 14.20 15.51
CA ALA A 264 8.82 14.36 16.96
C ALA A 264 7.41 14.71 17.48
N TRP A 265 6.71 13.72 18.02
CA TRP A 265 5.38 13.93 18.58
C TRP A 265 5.45 14.63 19.94
N PRO A 266 4.47 15.49 20.28
CA PRO A 266 4.36 16.07 21.61
C PRO A 266 4.32 14.99 22.70
N HIS A 267 4.86 15.29 23.87
CA HIS A 267 4.88 14.35 24.99
C HIS A 267 3.45 13.95 25.42
N GLY A 268 3.16 12.65 25.41
CA GLY A 268 1.84 12.10 25.72
C GLY A 268 0.85 12.16 24.55
N ALA A 269 1.33 12.35 23.32
CA ALA A 269 0.52 12.10 22.13
C ALA A 269 0.17 10.61 22.02
N GLU A 270 -1.08 10.33 21.67
CA GLU A 270 -1.51 8.99 21.29
C GLU A 270 -1.17 8.76 19.82
N VAL A 271 -0.52 7.65 19.49
CA VAL A 271 -0.16 7.30 18.11
C VAL A 271 -0.85 6.00 17.72
N ARG A 272 -1.66 6.05 16.67
CA ARG A 272 -2.40 4.92 16.11
C ARG A 272 -1.83 4.56 14.74
N ARG A 273 -1.61 3.27 14.48
CA ARG A 273 -1.25 2.79 13.14
C ARG A 273 -2.53 2.61 12.33
N VAL A 274 -2.58 3.21 11.14
CA VAL A 274 -3.63 3.02 10.14
C VAL A 274 -3.03 2.23 9.00
N GLU A 275 -3.44 0.98 8.85
CA GLU A 275 -2.85 0.04 7.90
C GLU A 275 -3.84 -0.39 6.81
N SER A 276 -3.26 -0.82 5.69
CA SER A 276 -4.02 -1.50 4.64
C SER A 276 -4.32 -2.92 5.12
N ASP A 277 -5.58 -3.35 5.02
CA ASP A 277 -6.00 -4.71 5.37
C ASP A 277 -5.68 -5.69 4.21
N PRO A 278 -4.77 -6.68 4.41
CA PRO A 278 -4.40 -7.61 3.35
C PRO A 278 -5.56 -8.47 2.84
N GLY A 279 -6.46 -8.90 3.72
CA GLY A 279 -7.60 -9.75 3.37
C GLY A 279 -8.62 -9.00 2.50
N GLN A 280 -8.91 -7.75 2.85
CA GLN A 280 -9.76 -6.87 2.07
C GLN A 280 -9.14 -6.53 0.71
N MET A 281 -7.84 -6.23 0.67
CA MET A 281 -7.14 -5.98 -0.60
C MET A 281 -7.10 -7.22 -1.49
N ALA A 282 -6.87 -8.41 -0.93
CA ALA A 282 -6.94 -9.66 -1.67
C ALA A 282 -8.33 -9.91 -2.27
N ALA A 283 -9.39 -9.61 -1.51
CA ALA A 283 -10.77 -9.69 -2.02
C ALA A 283 -11.02 -8.68 -3.14
N LEU A 284 -10.48 -7.47 -3.04
CA LEU A 284 -10.55 -6.47 -4.10
C LEU A 284 -9.80 -6.92 -5.37
N VAL A 285 -8.59 -7.48 -5.24
CA VAL A 285 -7.82 -8.05 -6.36
C VAL A 285 -8.63 -9.13 -7.08
N ARG A 286 -9.23 -10.08 -6.36
CA ARG A 286 -10.11 -11.10 -6.97
C ARG A 286 -11.27 -10.47 -7.73
N LYS A 287 -11.91 -9.45 -7.14
CA LYS A 287 -13.04 -8.76 -7.76
C LYS A 287 -12.63 -8.04 -9.05
N LEU A 288 -11.49 -7.33 -9.04
CA LEU A 288 -10.95 -6.64 -10.21
C LEU A 288 -10.56 -7.65 -11.29
N ALA A 289 -9.92 -8.76 -10.92
CA ALA A 289 -9.58 -9.82 -11.88
C ALA A 289 -10.82 -10.44 -12.55
N ALA A 290 -11.94 -10.53 -11.84
CA ALA A 290 -13.16 -11.16 -12.33
C ALA A 290 -14.10 -10.22 -13.12
N ASP A 291 -14.21 -8.95 -12.75
CA ASP A 291 -15.29 -8.07 -13.22
C ASP A 291 -14.84 -6.64 -13.60
N ARG A 292 -13.53 -6.41 -13.79
CA ARG A 292 -13.05 -5.06 -14.14
C ARG A 292 -13.60 -4.53 -15.48
N PRO A 293 -13.76 -3.19 -15.61
CA PRO A 293 -13.91 -2.56 -16.92
C PRO A 293 -12.63 -2.74 -17.76
N GLU A 294 -12.76 -2.73 -19.09
CA GLU A 294 -11.63 -2.83 -20.03
C GLU A 294 -10.59 -1.72 -19.86
N GLU A 295 -11.02 -0.51 -19.51
CA GLU A 295 -10.15 0.63 -19.28
C GLU A 295 -9.22 0.44 -18.08
N LEU A 296 -9.59 -0.41 -17.10
CA LEU A 296 -8.67 -0.78 -16.02
C LEU A 296 -7.65 -1.79 -16.55
N THR A 297 -6.48 -1.31 -16.91
CA THR A 297 -5.42 -2.08 -17.58
C THR A 297 -4.42 -2.76 -16.65
N GLY A 298 -4.40 -2.39 -15.36
CA GLY A 298 -3.45 -2.96 -14.40
C GLY A 298 -3.64 -2.47 -12.97
N ILE A 299 -2.92 -3.08 -12.05
CA ILE A 299 -2.72 -2.60 -10.67
C ILE A 299 -1.27 -2.15 -10.55
N ILE A 300 -1.03 -1.05 -9.83
CA ILE A 300 0.30 -0.69 -9.33
C ILE A 300 0.28 -0.68 -7.81
N TRP A 301 1.06 -1.57 -7.20
CA TRP A 301 1.27 -1.58 -5.75
C TRP A 301 2.11 -0.37 -5.39
N TYR A 302 1.50 0.62 -4.74
CA TYR A 302 2.03 1.98 -4.68
C TYR A 302 3.33 2.11 -3.88
N ARG A 303 3.69 1.09 -3.09
CA ARG A 303 5.01 1.04 -2.44
C ARG A 303 5.51 -0.40 -2.37
N LEU A 304 6.51 -0.74 -3.17
CA LEU A 304 7.13 -2.06 -3.07
C LEU A 304 7.69 -2.27 -1.65
N PRO A 305 7.33 -3.36 -0.95
CA PRO A 305 7.92 -3.73 0.32
C PRO A 305 9.44 -3.82 0.26
N THR A 306 10.12 -3.24 1.24
CA THR A 306 11.54 -3.50 1.50
C THR A 306 11.72 -4.06 2.90
N PRO A 307 12.73 -4.91 3.16
CA PRO A 307 13.01 -5.42 4.50
C PRO A 307 13.21 -4.34 5.58
N SER A 308 13.65 -3.14 5.18
CA SER A 308 13.86 -2.00 6.09
C SER A 308 12.59 -1.18 6.38
N ASP A 309 11.54 -1.32 5.57
CA ASP A 309 10.33 -0.51 5.67
C ASP A 309 9.35 -1.11 6.68
N ARG A 310 9.39 -0.59 7.91
CA ARG A 310 8.56 -1.05 9.04
C ARG A 310 7.09 -0.67 8.94
N LEU A 311 6.74 0.22 8.01
CA LEU A 311 5.36 0.63 7.76
C LEU A 311 4.79 -0.02 6.50
N ASN A 312 5.51 -0.95 5.87
CA ASN A 312 4.97 -1.79 4.79
C ASN A 312 4.52 -3.14 5.30
N TRP A 313 3.77 -3.83 4.46
CA TRP A 313 3.67 -5.27 4.55
C TRP A 313 5.00 -5.95 4.20
N PRO A 314 5.31 -7.12 4.80
CA PRO A 314 6.34 -8.01 4.29
C PRO A 314 6.05 -8.46 2.85
N TRP A 315 7.10 -8.80 2.09
CA TRP A 315 6.93 -9.34 0.72
C TRP A 315 5.99 -10.56 0.66
N PRO A 316 6.08 -11.57 1.55
CA PRO A 316 5.14 -12.70 1.53
C PRO A 316 3.67 -12.30 1.66
N THR A 317 3.35 -11.26 2.45
CA THR A 317 2.00 -10.70 2.52
C THR A 317 1.57 -10.17 1.16
N LEU A 318 2.37 -9.31 0.54
CA LEU A 318 2.04 -8.74 -0.76
C LEU A 318 1.89 -9.83 -1.82
N ALA A 319 2.80 -10.80 -1.87
CA ALA A 319 2.75 -11.92 -2.80
C ALA A 319 1.44 -12.72 -2.68
N ALA A 320 0.94 -12.97 -1.46
CA ALA A 320 -0.35 -13.60 -1.23
C ALA A 320 -1.52 -12.73 -1.75
N VAL A 321 -1.49 -11.44 -1.43
CA VAL A 321 -2.53 -10.48 -1.84
C VAL A 321 -2.59 -10.35 -3.38
N MET A 322 -1.44 -10.33 -4.04
CA MET A 322 -1.33 -10.33 -5.51
C MET A 322 -1.99 -11.56 -6.13
N ASP A 323 -1.90 -12.72 -5.47
CA ASP A 323 -2.59 -13.96 -5.87
C ASP A 323 -4.09 -13.93 -5.54
N GLY A 324 -4.59 -12.81 -5.02
CA GLY A 324 -5.98 -12.65 -4.63
C GLY A 324 -6.34 -13.53 -3.45
N ARG A 325 -5.43 -13.83 -2.53
CA ARG A 325 -5.70 -14.64 -1.33
C ARG A 325 -5.23 -13.91 -0.06
N PRO A 326 -5.94 -14.06 1.07
CA PRO A 326 -5.42 -13.51 2.32
C PRO A 326 -4.08 -14.18 2.68
N PRO A 327 -3.15 -13.46 3.32
CA PRO A 327 -1.93 -14.05 3.83
C PRO A 327 -2.26 -15.08 4.92
N ARG A 328 -1.49 -16.17 4.97
CA ARG A 328 -1.64 -17.19 6.01
C ARG A 328 -1.05 -16.70 7.33
N GLU A 329 -1.83 -16.77 8.39
CA GLU A 329 -1.34 -16.56 9.75
C GLU A 329 -0.89 -17.89 10.37
N LEU A 330 0.33 -17.94 10.90
CA LEU A 330 0.83 -19.12 11.60
C LEU A 330 1.90 -18.74 12.62
N LEU A 331 1.50 -18.67 13.88
CA LEU A 331 2.42 -18.47 14.99
C LEU A 331 2.60 -19.78 15.76
N ARG A 332 3.85 -20.17 16.02
CA ARG A 332 4.20 -21.37 16.76
C ARG A 332 5.05 -21.00 17.96
N ALA A 333 5.01 -21.82 19.00
CA ALA A 333 5.97 -21.75 20.09
C ALA A 333 6.95 -22.90 19.94
N GLU A 334 8.23 -22.63 20.15
CA GLU A 334 9.31 -23.60 20.06
C GLU A 334 10.19 -23.50 21.30
N THR A 335 10.68 -24.64 21.78
CA THR A 335 11.66 -24.69 22.86
C THR A 335 13.08 -24.64 22.29
N ARG A 336 14.00 -24.04 23.06
CA ARG A 336 15.44 -24.22 22.86
C ARG A 336 16.06 -24.69 24.17
N SER A 337 16.70 -25.86 24.15
CA SER A 337 17.49 -26.32 25.29
C SER A 337 18.86 -25.65 25.23
N ILE A 338 19.18 -24.88 26.27
CA ILE A 338 20.47 -24.19 26.40
C ILE A 338 21.42 -25.04 27.25
N GLU A 339 20.91 -25.60 28.34
CA GLU A 339 21.62 -26.49 29.26
C GLU A 339 20.61 -27.47 29.92
N PRO A 340 21.05 -28.58 30.51
CA PRO A 340 20.16 -29.52 31.17
C PRO A 340 19.28 -28.84 32.23
N GLY A 341 17.97 -29.01 32.09
CA GLY A 341 16.97 -28.41 32.98
C GLY A 341 16.65 -26.93 32.71
N LEU A 342 17.26 -26.26 31.72
CA LEU A 342 16.87 -24.91 31.31
C LEU A 342 16.28 -24.92 29.89
N VAL A 343 15.07 -24.38 29.76
CA VAL A 343 14.34 -24.33 28.50
C VAL A 343 13.96 -22.88 28.20
N ASP A 344 14.49 -22.35 27.10
CA ASP A 344 14.01 -21.12 26.48
C ASP A 344 12.75 -21.41 25.66
N ILE A 345 11.82 -20.47 25.66
CA ILE A 345 10.57 -20.54 24.91
C ILE A 345 10.52 -19.32 23.99
N ASP A 346 10.43 -19.59 22.69
CA ASP A 346 10.30 -18.54 21.69
C ASP A 346 9.00 -18.69 20.91
N LEU A 347 8.46 -17.57 20.46
CA LEU A 347 7.47 -17.53 19.39
C LEU A 347 8.18 -17.43 18.04
N VAL A 348 7.71 -18.22 17.08
CA VAL A 348 8.20 -18.23 15.71
C VAL A 348 7.04 -18.01 14.77
N ASN A 349 7.12 -16.96 13.96
CA ASN A 349 6.11 -16.68 12.94
C ASN A 349 6.47 -17.44 11.66
N LYS A 350 5.69 -18.45 11.32
CA LYS A 350 5.77 -19.23 10.08
C LYS A 350 4.68 -18.84 9.08
N GLY A 351 3.97 -17.75 9.36
CA GLY A 351 2.97 -17.14 8.50
C GLY A 351 3.60 -16.21 7.46
N GLU A 352 2.72 -15.59 6.68
CA GLU A 352 3.08 -14.67 5.60
C GLU A 352 2.96 -13.19 6.03
N THR A 353 2.30 -12.91 7.16
CA THR A 353 2.04 -11.57 7.70
C THR A 353 2.60 -11.39 9.10
N GLU A 354 2.75 -10.14 9.55
CA GLU A 354 3.10 -9.80 10.92
C GLU A 354 2.07 -10.37 11.90
N ALA A 355 2.52 -10.97 13.00
CA ALA A 355 1.62 -11.41 14.08
C ALA A 355 1.29 -10.22 15.00
N LEU A 356 0.00 -9.88 15.09
CA LEU A 356 -0.50 -8.66 15.76
C LEU A 356 -1.17 -8.89 17.11
N THR A 357 -1.65 -10.10 17.38
CA THR A 357 -2.43 -10.40 18.59
C THR A 357 -1.53 -10.86 19.73
N PRO A 358 -1.76 -10.39 20.97
CA PRO A 358 -1.15 -11.03 22.12
C PRO A 358 -1.69 -12.47 22.19
N VAL A 359 -0.78 -13.44 22.33
CA VAL A 359 -1.12 -14.86 22.44
C VAL A 359 -0.89 -15.34 23.87
N GLU A 360 -1.51 -16.45 24.24
CA GLU A 360 -1.10 -17.24 25.40
C GLU A 360 -0.36 -18.48 24.91
N VAL A 361 0.82 -18.72 25.47
CA VAL A 361 1.54 -19.98 25.30
C VAL A 361 1.39 -20.77 26.58
N LEU A 362 0.56 -21.81 26.55
CA LEU A 362 0.47 -22.77 27.63
C LEU A 362 1.67 -23.71 27.53
N VAL A 363 2.34 -23.89 28.67
CA VAL A 363 3.54 -24.69 28.81
C VAL A 363 3.25 -25.79 29.83
N SER A 364 3.36 -27.05 29.42
CA SER A 364 3.15 -28.21 30.28
C SER A 364 4.36 -29.14 30.25
N TRP A 365 4.64 -29.77 31.38
CA TRP A 365 5.74 -30.74 31.51
C TRP A 365 5.29 -31.90 32.41
N GLN A 366 6.10 -32.95 32.46
CA GLN A 366 5.86 -34.10 33.33
C GLN A 366 7.13 -34.46 34.12
N ASN A 367 6.95 -35.08 35.29
CA ASN A 367 8.02 -35.69 36.08
C ASN A 367 9.20 -34.77 36.46
N ALA A 368 8.97 -33.45 36.55
CA ALA A 368 9.98 -32.48 36.98
C ALA A 368 9.35 -31.36 37.81
N ARG A 369 10.15 -30.72 38.66
CA ARG A 369 9.76 -29.57 39.48
C ARG A 369 10.31 -28.29 38.86
N LEU A 370 9.43 -27.32 38.62
CA LEU A 370 9.82 -25.96 38.24
C LEU A 370 10.54 -25.30 39.42
N LEU A 371 11.76 -24.80 39.18
CA LEU A 371 12.58 -24.10 40.17
C LEU A 371 12.50 -22.59 40.01
N ALA A 372 12.46 -22.10 38.77
CA ALA A 372 12.40 -20.70 38.43
C ALA A 372 11.91 -20.51 36.99
N GLY A 373 11.48 -19.31 36.65
CA GLY A 373 11.14 -18.92 35.30
C GLY A 373 10.88 -17.43 35.21
N ASP A 374 11.02 -16.87 34.03
CA ASP A 374 10.70 -15.46 33.77
C ASP A 374 10.08 -15.29 32.39
N ALA A 375 9.34 -14.20 32.21
CA ALA A 375 8.74 -13.82 30.95
C ALA A 375 9.47 -12.62 30.33
N LEU A 376 9.58 -12.62 29.01
CA LEU A 376 10.32 -11.63 28.24
C LEU A 376 9.38 -10.93 27.26
N SER A 377 9.86 -9.88 26.60
CA SER A 377 9.21 -9.35 25.38
C SER A 377 7.74 -8.94 25.52
N GLY A 378 7.32 -8.46 26.69
CA GLY A 378 5.94 -8.07 26.95
C GLY A 378 5.01 -9.24 27.29
N PHE A 379 5.55 -10.38 27.71
CA PHE A 379 4.80 -11.50 28.27
C PHE A 379 4.80 -11.48 29.80
N ARG A 380 3.83 -12.18 30.38
CA ARG A 380 3.73 -12.45 31.82
C ARG A 380 3.75 -13.95 32.03
N LEU A 381 4.55 -14.41 33.00
CA LEU A 381 4.47 -15.79 33.46
C LEU A 381 3.32 -15.91 34.47
N ILE A 382 2.42 -16.86 34.23
CA ILE A 382 1.28 -17.11 35.11
C ILE A 382 1.26 -18.59 35.48
N GLU A 383 1.33 -18.89 36.77
CA GLU A 383 1.19 -20.27 37.25
C GLU A 383 -0.25 -20.77 37.02
N ARG A 384 -0.38 -21.98 36.46
CA ARG A 384 -1.67 -22.64 36.18
C ARG A 384 -1.84 -23.94 36.95
N GLY A 385 -0.80 -24.41 37.62
CA GLY A 385 -0.81 -25.63 38.42
C GLY A 385 0.60 -26.17 38.65
N PRO A 386 0.75 -27.34 39.28
CA PRO A 386 2.03 -27.89 39.68
C PRO A 386 2.94 -28.30 38.51
N SER A 387 2.37 -28.48 37.31
CA SER A 387 3.10 -28.89 36.10
C SER A 387 2.73 -28.07 34.87
N ARG A 388 2.21 -26.85 35.10
CA ARG A 388 1.71 -25.96 34.03
C ARG A 388 1.93 -24.49 34.35
N VAL A 389 2.44 -23.75 33.38
CA VAL A 389 2.48 -22.28 33.38
C VAL A 389 1.94 -21.75 32.07
N ALA A 390 1.54 -20.48 32.04
CA ALA A 390 1.16 -19.77 30.85
C ALA A 390 2.03 -18.53 30.67
N LEU A 391 2.65 -18.37 29.50
CA LEU A 391 3.25 -17.12 29.06
C LEU A 391 2.18 -16.33 28.30
N ARG A 392 1.63 -15.30 28.94
CA ARG A 392 0.52 -14.50 28.39
C ARG A 392 1.00 -13.13 27.93
N GLY A 393 0.80 -12.82 26.66
CA GLY A 393 1.09 -11.49 26.11
C GLY A 393 0.30 -10.39 26.81
N ILE A 394 0.93 -9.26 27.10
CA ILE A 394 0.31 -8.08 27.73
C ILE A 394 -0.30 -7.20 26.63
N PRO A 395 -1.64 -7.01 26.61
CA PRO A 395 -2.27 -6.08 25.69
C PRO A 395 -1.70 -4.66 25.86
N GLY A 396 -1.40 -4.00 24.75
CA GLY A 396 -0.87 -2.62 24.76
C GLY A 396 0.59 -2.48 25.21
N SER A 397 1.26 -3.57 25.62
CA SER A 397 2.72 -3.53 25.66
C SER A 397 3.26 -3.43 24.23
N THR A 398 4.42 -2.80 24.06
CA THR A 398 5.19 -2.80 22.81
C THR A 398 5.72 -4.22 22.53
N VAL A 399 4.82 -5.20 22.39
CA VAL A 399 5.17 -6.49 21.81
C VAL A 399 5.60 -6.17 20.39
N ALA A 400 6.89 -6.36 20.11
CA ALA A 400 7.42 -6.24 18.77
C ALA A 400 6.57 -7.13 17.85
N ARG A 401 6.01 -6.56 16.79
CA ARG A 401 5.33 -7.34 15.75
C ARG A 401 6.33 -8.38 15.24
N ILE A 402 6.01 -9.67 15.34
CA ILE A 402 6.88 -10.74 14.86
C ILE A 402 6.64 -10.84 13.35
N GLY A 403 7.63 -10.42 12.55
CA GLY A 403 7.56 -10.54 11.09
C GLY A 403 7.65 -12.01 10.63
N PRO A 404 7.32 -12.31 9.37
CA PRO A 404 7.50 -13.64 8.79
C PRO A 404 8.92 -14.17 8.99
N ASP A 405 9.02 -15.45 9.36
CA ASP A 405 10.25 -16.18 9.71
C ASP A 405 11.06 -15.61 10.88
N GLN A 406 10.54 -14.61 11.59
CA GLN A 406 11.18 -14.09 12.78
C GLN A 406 10.85 -14.93 14.01
N ARG A 407 11.79 -14.89 14.96
CA ARG A 407 11.72 -15.50 16.27
C ARG A 407 11.75 -14.42 17.34
N GLN A 408 10.95 -14.57 18.38
CA GLN A 408 10.96 -13.71 19.56
C GLN A 408 11.02 -14.56 20.82
N PRO A 409 12.07 -14.44 21.64
CA PRO A 409 12.10 -15.02 22.97
C PRO A 409 11.01 -14.42 23.84
N ILE A 410 10.18 -15.27 24.46
CA ILE A 410 9.04 -14.85 25.29
C ILE A 410 9.16 -15.29 26.75
N GLY A 411 10.10 -16.17 27.07
CA GLY A 411 10.37 -16.58 28.45
C GLY A 411 11.31 -17.78 28.52
N TRP A 412 11.63 -18.16 29.75
CA TRP A 412 12.43 -19.35 30.03
C TRP A 412 11.95 -20.03 31.32
N LEU A 413 12.20 -21.33 31.44
CA LEU A 413 11.85 -22.14 32.60
C LEU A 413 13.05 -23.01 33.03
N ARG A 414 13.32 -23.02 34.33
CA ARG A 414 14.34 -23.85 34.97
C ARG A 414 13.69 -24.95 35.79
N PHE A 415 14.09 -26.19 35.54
CA PHE A 415 13.63 -27.39 36.20
C PHE A 415 14.75 -28.04 37.04
N ASP A 416 14.36 -28.89 37.99
CA ASP A 416 15.29 -29.66 38.83
C ASP A 416 16.06 -30.74 38.05
N ARG A 417 15.56 -31.12 36.88
CA ARG A 417 16.13 -32.10 35.95
C ARG A 417 15.71 -31.79 34.53
N GLU A 418 16.35 -32.45 33.58
CA GLU A 418 15.91 -32.43 32.19
C GLU A 418 14.49 -33.02 32.05
N THR A 419 13.63 -32.31 31.32
CA THR A 419 12.24 -32.72 31.09
C THR A 419 11.79 -32.22 29.72
N GLU A 420 10.87 -32.97 29.12
CA GLU A 420 10.21 -32.55 27.90
C GLU A 420 9.10 -31.55 28.23
N VAL A 421 9.01 -30.50 27.40
CA VAL A 421 8.06 -29.41 27.57
C VAL A 421 7.18 -29.36 26.34
N GLU A 422 5.88 -29.49 26.56
CA GLU A 422 4.84 -29.34 25.54
C GLU A 422 4.36 -27.88 25.51
N LEU A 423 4.22 -27.33 24.30
CA LEU A 423 3.80 -25.96 24.07
C LEU A 423 2.49 -25.91 23.28
N HIS A 424 1.54 -25.11 23.73
CA HIS A 424 0.30 -24.85 23.00
C HIS A 424 0.05 -23.35 22.90
N VAL A 425 -0.05 -22.85 21.67
CA VAL A 425 -0.32 -21.43 21.38
C VAL A 425 -1.81 -21.23 21.16
N SER A 426 -2.41 -20.30 21.88
CA SER A 426 -3.80 -19.88 21.69
C SER A 426 -3.89 -18.36 21.52
N PRO A 427 -4.78 -17.87 20.64
CA PRO A 427 -5.06 -16.44 20.57
C PRO A 427 -5.73 -16.00 21.87
N LEU A 428 -5.36 -14.83 22.40
CA LEU A 428 -6.16 -14.21 23.45
C LEU A 428 -7.39 -13.58 22.80
N SER A 429 -8.58 -14.02 23.20
CA SER A 429 -9.82 -13.34 22.82
C SER A 429 -9.73 -11.86 23.23
N PRO A 430 -10.14 -10.92 22.35
CA PRO A 430 -10.15 -9.50 22.65
C PRO A 430 -11.06 -9.14 23.83
#